data_AF-A0A959FCW5-F1
#
_entry.id   AF-A0A959FCW5-F1
#
_cell.length_a   1.000
_cell.length_b   1.000
_cell.length_c   1.000
_cell.angle_alpha   90.00
_cell.angle_beta   90.00
_cell.angle_gamma   90.00
#
_symmetry.space_group_name_H-M   'P 1'
#
loop_
_entity.id
_entity.type
_entity.pdbx_description
1 polymer ?
#
loop_
_entity_poly.entity_id
_entity_poly.type
_entity_poly.pdbx_seq_one_letter_code
_entity_poly.pdbx_strand_id
1 'polypeptide(L)'
;LDSLRWVAYVQNAFGILEREENNFPQALRYYQQAYDLLFELGYTDLSAVPLSNIGDIYLLQGQYEDALNTFNKSLAMRQQDETTGTAIAHLNIGQSWRGLGNFEQALLEIRLGLKMAESNGFRKVESFGLKDLSETFKKMGMPDSALYYLEIYQSLSDSLQKEENKAQLENLFVAYETEKAQHEAADRQKRILLLENEKRLEYLSNYFIISLLVLALIISSAFFIRNRILRKLAESELRNERLESEQMRRELEGKQKDLTNLALEIARKNEVFTQTNEALSRLQKGELPPEKKKQIRQLIQFNAQQLRINEDLEELQINIEQVNADFFEKLSQVAPDLTPSEKQLSALIRLNLSTKDIASIRNISPKSVEMARYRLRKKLPIEAQDDIYEFVQKI
;
A
#
# COMPACT_ATOMS: atom_id res chain seq x y z
N LEU A 1 -58.98 -14.42 -1.11
CA LEU A 1 -60.17 -13.81 -0.46
C LEU A 1 -59.87 -12.37 -0.07
N ASP A 2 -58.81 -12.10 0.71
CA ASP A 2 -58.46 -10.73 1.12
C ASP A 2 -58.07 -9.78 -0.03
N SER A 3 -57.42 -10.28 -1.09
CA SER A 3 -57.10 -9.47 -2.27
C SER A 3 -58.33 -9.02 -3.04
N LEU A 4 -59.35 -9.87 -3.17
CA LEU A 4 -60.60 -9.54 -3.86
C LEU A 4 -61.48 -8.59 -3.04
N ARG A 5 -61.47 -8.73 -1.72
CA ARG A 5 -62.08 -7.74 -0.81
C ARG A 5 -61.45 -6.36 -0.98
N TRP A 6 -60.12 -6.30 -1.11
CA TRP A 6 -59.42 -5.04 -1.36
C TRP A 6 -59.78 -4.42 -2.72
N VAL A 7 -59.92 -5.25 -3.76
CA VAL A 7 -60.41 -4.80 -5.08
C VAL A 7 -61.79 -4.15 -4.98
N ALA A 8 -62.72 -4.71 -4.20
CA ALA A 8 -64.04 -4.10 -4.01
C ALA A 8 -63.96 -2.73 -3.31
N TYR A 9 -63.09 -2.57 -2.31
CA TYR A 9 -62.88 -1.28 -1.66
C TYR A 9 -62.32 -0.22 -2.63
N VAL A 10 -61.38 -0.62 -3.49
CA VAL A 10 -60.84 0.26 -4.54
C VAL A 10 -61.89 0.64 -5.55
N GLN A 11 -62.71 -0.31 -6.01
CA GLN A 11 -63.83 -0.01 -6.90
C GLN A 11 -64.80 0.98 -6.26
N ASN A 12 -65.16 0.78 -4.99
CA ASN A 12 -66.00 1.74 -4.27
C ASN A 12 -65.34 3.12 -4.15
N ALA A 13 -64.02 3.19 -3.92
CA ALA A 13 -63.29 4.46 -3.89
C ALA A 13 -63.27 5.17 -5.25
N PHE A 14 -63.09 4.44 -6.36
CA PHE A 14 -63.23 5.02 -7.70
C PHE A 14 -64.65 5.53 -7.96
N GLY A 15 -65.67 4.81 -7.48
CA GLY A 15 -67.05 5.29 -7.54
C GLY A 15 -67.25 6.63 -6.83
N ILE A 16 -66.60 6.83 -5.67
CA ILE A 16 -66.65 8.10 -4.93
C ILE A 16 -66.02 9.24 -5.75
N LEU A 17 -64.85 9.00 -6.33
CA LEU A 17 -64.16 10.00 -7.16
C LEU A 17 -65.00 10.40 -8.38
N GLU A 18 -65.56 9.43 -9.11
CA GLU A 18 -66.41 9.70 -10.27
C GLU A 18 -67.70 10.43 -9.88
N ARG A 19 -68.26 10.16 -8.70
CA ARG A 19 -69.41 10.90 -8.17
C ARG A 19 -69.05 12.36 -7.89
N GLU A 20 -67.88 12.63 -7.32
CA GLU A 20 -67.39 13.99 -7.06
C GLU A 20 -67.17 14.78 -8.37
N GLU A 21 -66.76 14.11 -9.43
CA GLU A 21 -66.67 14.66 -10.79
C GLU A 21 -68.04 14.78 -11.50
N ASN A 22 -69.14 14.40 -10.84
CA ASN A 22 -70.50 14.31 -11.39
C ASN A 22 -70.67 13.31 -12.55
N ASN A 23 -69.74 12.36 -12.71
CA ASN A 23 -69.84 11.27 -13.67
C ASN A 23 -70.66 10.10 -13.11
N PHE A 24 -71.95 10.34 -12.90
CA PHE A 24 -72.85 9.38 -12.24
C PHE A 24 -72.93 8.01 -12.92
N PRO A 25 -72.95 7.86 -14.26
CA PRO A 25 -72.98 6.54 -14.90
C PRO A 25 -71.75 5.69 -14.56
N GLN A 26 -70.56 6.31 -14.53
CA GLN A 26 -69.33 5.62 -14.22
C GLN A 26 -69.22 5.30 -12.73
N ALA A 27 -69.66 6.22 -11.87
CA ALA A 27 -69.75 5.99 -10.43
C ALA A 27 -70.67 4.80 -10.10
N LEU A 28 -71.87 4.75 -10.69
CA LEU A 28 -72.80 3.63 -10.56
C LEU A 28 -72.17 2.31 -10.99
N ARG A 29 -71.42 2.30 -12.11
CA ARG A 29 -70.72 1.11 -12.58
C ARG A 29 -69.72 0.59 -11.54
N TYR A 30 -68.91 1.49 -10.97
CA TYR A 30 -67.92 1.11 -9.96
C TYR A 30 -68.55 0.65 -8.64
N TYR A 31 -69.60 1.33 -8.18
CA TYR A 31 -70.33 0.88 -7.00
C TYR A 31 -71.01 -0.48 -7.22
N GLN A 32 -71.60 -0.71 -8.40
CA GLN A 32 -72.20 -2.01 -8.72
C GLN A 32 -71.17 -3.12 -8.73
N GLN A 33 -69.99 -2.91 -9.34
CA GLN A 33 -68.89 -3.87 -9.30
C GLN A 33 -68.43 -4.19 -7.88
N ALA A 34 -68.30 -3.17 -7.02
CA ALA A 34 -67.93 -3.34 -5.63
C ALA A 34 -69.00 -4.12 -4.85
N TYR A 35 -70.28 -3.83 -5.09
CA TYR A 35 -71.41 -4.52 -4.49
C TYR A 35 -71.44 -6.00 -4.88
N ASP A 36 -71.42 -6.30 -6.19
CA ASP A 36 -71.48 -7.67 -6.71
C ASP A 36 -70.35 -8.52 -6.15
N LEU A 37 -69.13 -7.97 -6.14
CA LEU A 37 -67.95 -8.66 -5.63
C LEU A 37 -68.04 -8.95 -4.13
N LEU A 38 -68.47 -7.97 -3.31
CA LEU A 38 -68.64 -8.19 -1.87
C LEU A 38 -69.75 -9.18 -1.56
N PHE A 39 -70.84 -9.14 -2.33
CA PHE A 39 -71.98 -10.03 -2.16
C PHE A 39 -71.63 -11.48 -2.53
N GLU A 40 -70.96 -11.69 -3.67
CA GLU A 40 -70.48 -13.03 -4.10
C GLU A 40 -69.48 -13.64 -3.11
N LEU A 41 -68.68 -12.80 -2.44
CA LEU A 41 -67.74 -13.23 -1.40
C LEU A 41 -68.40 -13.51 -0.05
N GLY A 42 -69.71 -13.28 0.09
CA GLY A 42 -70.47 -13.50 1.33
C GLY A 42 -70.32 -12.39 2.38
N TYR A 43 -69.77 -11.22 2.01
CA TYR A 43 -69.64 -10.07 2.91
C TYR A 43 -70.89 -9.17 2.85
N THR A 44 -72.04 -9.70 3.29
CA THR A 44 -73.34 -9.02 3.22
C THR A 44 -73.32 -7.62 3.83
N ASP A 45 -72.78 -7.47 5.05
CA ASP A 45 -72.76 -6.18 5.75
C ASP A 45 -71.87 -5.15 5.04
N LEU A 46 -70.76 -5.59 4.44
CA LEU A 46 -69.87 -4.70 3.67
C LEU A 46 -70.50 -4.30 2.33
N SER A 47 -71.31 -5.18 1.74
CA SER A 47 -72.04 -4.91 0.50
C SER A 47 -73.05 -3.76 0.66
N ALA A 48 -73.50 -3.48 1.88
CA ALA A 48 -74.37 -2.35 2.18
C ALA A 48 -73.73 -0.99 1.85
N VAL A 49 -72.40 -0.86 1.90
CA VAL A 49 -71.70 0.42 1.64
C VAL A 49 -71.82 0.86 0.18
N PRO A 50 -71.38 0.10 -0.83
CA PRO A 50 -71.56 0.49 -2.23
C PRO A 50 -73.04 0.63 -2.60
N LEU A 51 -73.92 -0.18 -2.00
CA LEU A 51 -75.35 -0.05 -2.22
C LEU A 51 -75.91 1.28 -1.69
N SER A 52 -75.48 1.73 -0.51
CA SER A 52 -75.80 3.08 -0.01
C SER A 52 -75.32 4.17 -0.97
N ASN A 53 -74.11 4.04 -1.53
CA ASN A 53 -73.57 5.01 -2.46
C ASN A 53 -74.33 5.07 -3.81
N ILE A 54 -74.90 3.94 -4.26
CA ILE A 54 -75.83 3.90 -5.41
C ILE A 54 -77.10 4.69 -5.07
N GLY A 55 -77.65 4.47 -3.86
CA GLY A 55 -78.83 5.22 -3.38
C GLY A 55 -78.58 6.73 -3.32
N ASP A 56 -77.38 7.16 -2.90
CA ASP A 56 -77.00 8.57 -2.91
C ASP A 56 -77.04 9.17 -4.32
N ILE A 57 -76.59 8.44 -5.35
CA ILE A 57 -76.67 8.91 -6.74
C ILE A 57 -78.12 9.07 -7.18
N TYR A 58 -78.99 8.10 -6.89
CA TYR A 58 -80.42 8.23 -7.20
C TYR A 58 -81.05 9.43 -6.50
N LEU A 59 -80.67 9.69 -5.24
CA LEU A 59 -81.13 10.85 -4.50
C LEU A 59 -80.67 12.17 -5.14
N LEU A 60 -79.41 12.26 -5.56
CA LEU A 60 -78.85 13.42 -6.28
C LEU A 60 -79.52 13.65 -7.64
N GLN A 61 -79.95 12.58 -8.31
CA GLN A 61 -80.69 12.64 -9.58
C GLN A 61 -82.19 12.91 -9.41
N GLY A 62 -82.69 13.00 -8.17
CA GLY A 62 -84.12 13.18 -7.88
C GLY A 62 -84.97 11.92 -8.08
N GLN A 63 -84.34 10.76 -8.25
CA GLN A 63 -84.99 9.45 -8.36
C GLN A 63 -85.30 8.90 -6.97
N TYR A 64 -86.24 9.54 -6.27
CA TYR A 64 -86.46 9.29 -4.84
C TYR A 64 -87.03 7.89 -4.53
N GLU A 65 -87.84 7.30 -5.42
CA GLU A 65 -88.35 5.93 -5.25
C GLU A 65 -87.22 4.89 -5.36
N ASP A 66 -86.33 5.05 -6.34
CA ASP A 66 -85.17 4.18 -6.53
C ASP A 66 -84.16 4.32 -5.38
N ALA A 67 -83.92 5.55 -4.94
CA ALA A 67 -83.11 5.84 -3.76
C ALA A 67 -83.69 5.15 -2.51
N LEU A 68 -84.98 5.32 -2.26
CA LEU A 68 -85.68 4.71 -1.13
C LEU A 68 -85.57 3.17 -1.14
N ASN A 69 -85.83 2.54 -2.28
CA ASN A 69 -85.71 1.09 -2.42
C ASN A 69 -84.26 0.62 -2.16
N THR A 70 -83.29 1.35 -2.69
CA THR A 70 -81.87 1.04 -2.56
C THR A 70 -81.38 1.18 -1.12
N PHE A 71 -81.75 2.26 -0.42
CA PHE A 71 -81.40 2.46 0.98
C PHE A 71 -82.07 1.43 1.89
N ASN A 72 -83.33 1.05 1.63
CA ASN A 72 -84.00 -0.01 2.40
C ASN A 72 -83.31 -1.37 2.22
N LYS A 73 -82.89 -1.71 1.01
CA LYS A 73 -82.08 -2.92 0.76
C LYS A 73 -80.75 -2.84 1.51
N SER A 74 -80.07 -1.69 1.48
CA SER A 74 -78.83 -1.48 2.22
C SER A 74 -79.03 -1.59 3.73
N LEU A 75 -80.13 -1.07 4.28
CA LEU A 75 -80.45 -1.14 5.70
C LEU A 75 -80.70 -2.59 6.13
N ALA A 76 -81.44 -3.36 5.33
CA ALA A 76 -81.69 -4.77 5.59
C ALA A 76 -80.41 -5.63 5.64
N MET A 77 -79.34 -5.18 4.95
CA MET A 77 -78.03 -5.85 4.97
C MET A 77 -77.18 -5.53 6.20
N ARG A 78 -77.55 -4.56 7.06
CA ARG A 78 -76.75 -4.10 8.22
C ARG A 78 -77.11 -4.78 9.56
N GLN A 79 -77.78 -5.94 9.52
CA GLN A 79 -78.06 -6.85 10.65
C GLN A 79 -78.49 -6.20 11.99
N GLN A 80 -79.37 -5.19 11.96
CA GLN A 80 -79.88 -4.49 13.18
C GLN A 80 -78.81 -3.90 14.11
N ASP A 81 -77.54 -3.84 13.70
CA ASP A 81 -76.50 -3.24 14.53
C ASP A 81 -76.67 -1.72 14.57
N GLU A 82 -76.49 -1.12 15.75
CA GLU A 82 -76.52 0.34 15.94
C GLU A 82 -75.24 1.03 15.43
N THR A 83 -74.87 0.73 14.19
CA THR A 83 -73.69 1.30 13.54
C THR A 83 -73.98 2.68 12.98
N THR A 84 -72.90 3.43 12.73
CA THR A 84 -72.95 4.69 11.98
C THR A 84 -73.64 4.51 10.61
N GLY A 85 -73.41 3.37 9.94
CA GLY A 85 -74.03 3.08 8.64
C GLY A 85 -75.54 2.88 8.71
N THR A 86 -76.05 2.32 9.81
CA THR A 86 -77.49 2.15 10.06
C THR A 86 -78.16 3.50 10.31
N ALA A 87 -77.54 4.35 11.13
CA ALA A 87 -78.01 5.72 11.37
C ALA A 87 -78.07 6.54 10.08
N ILE A 88 -77.02 6.50 9.26
CA ILE A 88 -76.98 7.18 7.94
C ILE A 88 -78.07 6.65 7.01
N ALA A 89 -78.29 5.33 6.96
CA ALA A 89 -79.34 4.76 6.11
C ALA A 89 -80.74 5.28 6.49
N HIS A 90 -81.06 5.39 7.78
CA HIS A 90 -82.31 6.02 8.24
C HIS A 90 -82.42 7.50 7.81
N LEU A 91 -81.35 8.28 7.93
CA LEU A 91 -81.34 9.67 7.45
C LEU A 91 -81.60 9.75 5.93
N ASN A 92 -80.92 8.92 5.15
CA ASN A 92 -81.05 8.86 3.70
C ASN A 92 -82.44 8.39 3.22
N ILE A 93 -83.05 7.43 3.91
CA ILE A 93 -84.45 7.02 3.71
C ILE A 93 -85.37 8.20 4.00
N GLY A 94 -85.13 8.92 5.10
CA GLY A 94 -85.89 10.12 5.45
C GLY A 94 -85.77 11.24 4.40
N GLN A 95 -84.58 11.48 3.86
CA GLN A 95 -84.38 12.41 2.74
C GLN A 95 -85.14 11.97 1.48
N SER A 96 -85.18 10.66 1.20
CA SER A 96 -85.92 10.10 0.06
C SER A 96 -87.44 10.34 0.23
N TRP A 97 -88.00 10.07 1.41
CA TRP A 97 -89.40 10.37 1.72
C TRP A 97 -89.71 11.86 1.63
N ARG A 98 -88.79 12.73 2.07
CA ARG A 98 -88.90 14.18 1.92
C ARG A 98 -88.92 14.61 0.45
N GLY A 99 -88.13 13.94 -0.40
CA GLY A 99 -88.14 14.12 -1.85
C GLY A 99 -89.48 13.75 -2.49
N LEU A 100 -90.11 12.67 -2.01
CA LEU A 100 -91.45 12.22 -2.41
C LEU A 100 -92.60 13.07 -1.83
N GLY A 101 -92.30 14.04 -0.96
CA GLY A 101 -93.30 14.88 -0.29
C GLY A 101 -94.03 14.21 0.88
N ASN A 102 -93.62 12.99 1.28
CA ASN A 102 -94.17 12.32 2.45
C ASN A 102 -93.40 12.74 3.71
N PHE A 103 -93.76 13.91 4.24
CA PHE A 103 -93.02 14.53 5.34
C PHE A 103 -93.16 13.79 6.68
N GLU A 104 -94.27 13.09 6.93
CA GLU A 104 -94.45 12.32 8.17
C GLU A 104 -93.45 11.14 8.24
N GLN A 105 -93.34 10.38 7.14
CA GLN A 105 -92.36 9.29 7.06
C GLN A 105 -90.93 9.82 7.07
N ALA A 106 -90.67 10.96 6.41
CA ALA A 106 -89.37 11.62 6.47
C ALA A 106 -88.96 11.94 7.92
N LEU A 107 -89.84 12.59 8.68
CA LEU A 107 -89.58 12.95 10.07
C LEU A 107 -89.38 11.72 10.97
N LEU A 108 -90.14 10.64 10.75
CA LEU A 108 -89.98 9.40 11.50
C LEU A 108 -88.58 8.82 11.32
N GLU A 109 -88.16 8.65 10.08
CA GLU A 109 -86.87 8.03 9.72
C GLU A 109 -85.69 8.92 10.13
N ILE A 110 -85.77 10.24 9.91
CA ILE A 110 -84.74 11.18 10.35
C ILE A 110 -84.59 11.12 11.88
N ARG A 111 -85.69 11.04 12.64
CA ARG A 111 -85.63 10.94 14.11
C ARG A 111 -85.03 9.62 14.59
N LEU A 112 -85.28 8.52 13.89
CA LEU A 112 -84.65 7.23 14.19
C LEU A 112 -83.14 7.33 14.01
N GLY A 113 -82.67 7.81 12.84
CA GLY A 113 -81.25 7.99 12.57
C GLY A 113 -80.56 8.96 13.54
N LEU A 114 -81.22 10.08 13.85
CA LEU A 114 -80.71 11.07 14.81
C LEU A 114 -80.58 10.48 16.22
N LYS A 115 -81.61 9.78 16.72
CA LYS A 115 -81.57 9.14 18.05
C LYS A 115 -80.44 8.11 18.15
N MET A 116 -80.19 7.35 17.09
CA MET A 116 -79.08 6.40 17.04
C MET A 116 -77.74 7.14 17.08
N ALA A 117 -77.60 8.23 16.32
CA ALA A 117 -76.39 9.05 16.31
C ALA A 117 -76.11 9.69 17.67
N GLU A 118 -77.12 10.21 18.35
CA GLU A 118 -77.01 10.78 19.71
C GLU A 118 -76.60 9.71 20.73
N SER A 119 -77.28 8.56 20.74
CA SER A 119 -77.03 7.47 21.70
C SER A 119 -75.62 6.88 21.57
N ASN A 120 -75.07 6.88 20.36
CA ASN A 120 -73.77 6.28 20.06
C ASN A 120 -72.65 7.33 19.85
N GLY A 121 -72.94 8.63 20.04
CA GLY A 121 -71.96 9.71 19.90
C GLY A 121 -71.47 9.97 18.47
N PHE A 122 -72.24 9.61 17.45
CA PHE A 122 -71.93 9.87 16.04
C PHE A 122 -72.20 11.33 15.65
N ARG A 123 -71.45 12.27 16.24
CA ARG A 123 -71.71 13.73 16.13
C ARG A 123 -71.81 14.27 14.70
N LYS A 124 -71.04 13.73 13.74
CA LYS A 124 -71.16 14.11 12.31
C LYS A 124 -72.52 13.70 11.72
N VAL A 125 -73.01 12.50 12.08
CA VAL A 125 -74.33 12.00 11.65
C VAL A 125 -75.46 12.74 12.37
N GLU A 126 -75.28 13.06 13.66
CA GLU A 126 -76.19 13.91 14.43
C GLU A 126 -76.38 15.27 13.73
N SER A 127 -75.28 15.89 13.31
CA SER A 127 -75.29 17.15 12.54
C SER A 127 -76.10 17.01 11.24
N PHE A 128 -75.92 15.93 10.47
CA PHE A 128 -76.73 15.68 9.28
C PHE A 128 -78.22 15.51 9.58
N GLY A 129 -78.57 14.76 10.62
CA GLY A 129 -79.96 14.56 11.03
C GLY A 129 -80.65 15.85 11.46
N LEU A 130 -79.97 16.72 12.21
CA LEU A 130 -80.50 18.03 12.60
C LEU A 130 -80.75 18.95 11.40
N LYS A 131 -79.81 18.97 10.45
CA LYS A 131 -79.99 19.69 9.18
C LYS A 131 -81.19 19.14 8.40
N ASP A 132 -81.32 17.82 8.32
CA ASP A 132 -82.42 17.19 7.62
C ASP A 132 -83.79 17.46 8.26
N LEU A 133 -83.87 17.53 9.59
CA LEU A 133 -85.08 17.99 10.29
C LEU A 133 -85.42 19.43 9.91
N SER A 134 -84.44 20.34 9.96
CA SER A 134 -84.63 21.74 9.59
C SER A 134 -85.19 21.89 8.15
N GLU A 135 -84.58 21.21 7.19
CA GLU A 135 -85.01 21.22 5.79
C GLU A 135 -86.40 20.62 5.60
N THR A 136 -86.74 19.57 6.35
CA THR A 136 -88.06 18.94 6.31
C THR A 136 -89.14 19.88 6.84
N PHE A 137 -88.94 20.47 8.02
CA PHE A 137 -89.87 21.45 8.60
C PHE A 137 -90.03 22.69 7.72
N LYS A 138 -88.95 23.13 7.07
CA LYS A 138 -89.02 24.23 6.09
C LYS A 138 -89.92 23.87 4.91
N LYS A 139 -89.80 22.67 4.35
CA LYS A 139 -90.68 22.19 3.26
C LYS A 139 -92.13 21.98 3.69
N MET A 140 -92.38 21.69 4.97
CA MET A 140 -93.73 21.61 5.55
C MET A 140 -94.36 22.99 5.82
N GLY A 141 -93.64 24.10 5.63
CA GLY A 141 -94.13 25.43 5.96
C GLY A 141 -94.12 25.75 7.46
N MET A 142 -93.25 25.11 8.24
CA MET A 142 -93.08 25.29 9.68
C MET A 142 -91.75 26.01 9.99
N PRO A 143 -91.66 27.34 9.79
CA PRO A 143 -90.40 28.08 9.89
C PRO A 143 -89.80 28.10 11.30
N ASP A 144 -90.63 28.12 12.36
CA ASP A 144 -90.14 28.16 13.74
C ASP A 144 -89.40 26.87 14.11
N SER A 145 -89.97 25.70 13.77
CA SER A 145 -89.31 24.41 13.96
C SER A 145 -88.08 24.27 13.07
N ALA A 146 -88.15 24.76 11.83
CA ALA A 146 -87.00 24.75 10.92
C ALA A 146 -85.82 25.58 11.47
N LEU A 147 -86.09 26.77 12.01
CA LEU A 147 -85.10 27.64 12.63
C LEU A 147 -84.51 27.00 13.88
N TYR A 148 -85.34 26.43 14.75
CA TYR A 148 -84.89 25.73 15.96
C TYR A 148 -83.84 24.65 15.65
N TYR A 149 -84.13 23.74 14.70
CA TYR A 149 -83.17 22.70 14.33
C TYR A 149 -81.96 23.24 13.56
N LEU A 150 -82.11 24.35 12.82
CA LEU A 150 -81.00 25.02 12.13
C LEU A 150 -79.99 25.60 13.13
N GLU A 151 -80.45 26.24 14.20
CA GLU A 151 -79.58 26.83 15.23
C GLU A 151 -78.77 25.75 15.96
N ILE A 152 -79.40 24.62 16.30
CA ILE A 152 -78.72 23.48 16.92
C ILE A 152 -77.68 22.88 15.96
N TYR A 153 -78.07 22.68 14.69
CA TYR A 153 -77.14 22.22 13.65
C TYR A 153 -75.93 23.13 13.50
N GLN A 154 -76.13 24.46 13.44
CA GLN A 154 -75.05 25.44 13.30
C GLN A 154 -74.10 25.40 14.49
N SER A 155 -74.64 25.37 15.72
CA SER A 155 -73.84 25.26 16.95
C SER A 155 -72.99 23.98 16.97
N LEU A 156 -73.58 22.83 16.61
CA LEU A 156 -72.86 21.56 16.54
C LEU A 156 -71.81 21.57 15.42
N SER A 157 -72.16 22.08 14.23
CA SER A 157 -71.26 22.20 13.08
C SER A 157 -70.04 23.07 13.42
N ASP A 158 -70.24 24.20 14.10
CA ASP A 158 -69.16 25.08 14.54
C ASP A 158 -68.23 24.39 15.55
N SER A 159 -68.79 23.60 16.48
CA SER A 159 -68.00 22.78 17.41
C SER A 159 -67.16 21.75 16.66
N LEU A 160 -67.76 21.03 15.71
CA LEU A 160 -67.07 19.99 14.92
C LEU A 160 -65.97 20.60 14.05
N GLN A 161 -66.21 21.76 13.43
CA GLN A 161 -65.19 22.42 12.62
C GLN A 161 -63.99 22.90 13.47
N LYS A 162 -64.24 23.38 14.69
CA LYS A 162 -63.16 23.75 15.63
C LYS A 162 -62.32 22.55 16.03
N GLU A 163 -62.95 21.41 16.32
CA GLU A 163 -62.27 20.16 16.63
C GLU A 163 -61.45 19.65 15.44
N GLU A 164 -62.02 19.68 14.24
CA GLU A 164 -61.34 19.25 13.02
C GLU A 164 -60.15 20.16 12.67
N ASN A 165 -60.33 21.48 12.75
CA ASN A 165 -59.24 22.43 12.54
C ASN A 165 -58.10 22.24 13.55
N LYS A 166 -58.44 21.95 14.82
CA LYS A 166 -57.45 21.68 15.86
C LYS A 166 -56.66 20.40 15.55
N ALA A 167 -57.36 19.32 15.19
CA ALA A 167 -56.71 18.06 14.81
C ALA A 167 -55.83 18.20 13.57
N GLN A 168 -56.28 18.97 12.56
CA GLN A 168 -55.47 19.29 11.38
C GLN A 168 -54.21 20.08 11.74
N LEU A 169 -54.32 21.07 12.65
CA LEU A 169 -53.18 21.85 13.12
C LEU A 169 -52.17 20.97 13.90
N GLU A 170 -52.66 20.08 14.77
CA GLU A 170 -51.83 19.12 15.50
C GLU A 170 -51.10 18.18 14.53
N ASN A 171 -51.81 17.61 13.54
CA ASN A 171 -51.20 16.76 12.52
C ASN A 171 -50.15 17.51 11.69
N LEU A 172 -50.42 18.76 11.33
CA LEU A 172 -49.46 19.61 10.63
C LEU A 172 -48.21 19.87 11.47
N PHE A 173 -48.38 20.15 12.76
CA PHE A 173 -47.27 20.36 13.68
C PHE A 173 -46.41 19.10 13.83
N VAL A 174 -47.05 17.93 14.02
CA VAL A 174 -46.36 16.63 14.07
C VAL A 174 -45.61 16.35 12.76
N ALA A 175 -46.22 16.61 11.60
CA ALA A 175 -45.58 16.45 10.31
C ALA A 175 -44.35 17.36 10.17
N TYR A 176 -44.48 18.63 10.54
CA TYR A 176 -43.39 19.60 10.53
C TYR A 176 -42.23 19.21 11.46
N GLU A 177 -42.53 18.79 12.70
CA GLU A 177 -41.50 18.32 13.64
C GLU A 177 -40.79 17.05 13.13
N THR A 178 -41.55 16.14 12.53
CA THR A 178 -41.01 14.91 11.94
C THR A 178 -40.08 15.24 10.77
N GLU A 179 -40.49 16.12 9.86
CA GLU A 179 -39.70 16.55 8.71
C GLU A 179 -38.40 17.23 9.18
N LYS A 180 -38.49 18.13 10.17
CA LYS A 180 -37.32 18.76 10.79
C LYS A 180 -36.36 17.74 11.39
N ALA A 181 -36.87 16.77 12.15
CA ALA A 181 -36.05 15.72 12.74
C ALA A 181 -35.37 14.83 11.68
N GLN A 182 -36.06 14.54 10.58
CA GLN A 182 -35.48 13.81 9.44
C GLN A 182 -34.35 14.60 8.78
N HIS A 183 -34.51 15.91 8.57
CA HIS A 183 -33.44 16.77 8.05
C HIS A 183 -32.22 16.79 8.98
N GLU A 184 -32.42 16.95 10.29
CA GLU A 184 -31.32 16.92 11.26
C GLU A 184 -30.62 15.55 11.29
N ALA A 185 -31.37 14.45 11.18
CA ALA A 185 -30.83 13.10 11.11
C ALA A 185 -29.99 12.89 9.84
N ALA A 186 -30.46 13.39 8.69
CA ALA A 186 -29.72 13.31 7.42
C ALA A 186 -28.39 14.08 7.51
N ASP A 187 -28.38 15.26 8.12
CA ASP A 187 -27.15 16.03 8.33
C ASP A 187 -26.18 15.34 9.30
N ARG A 188 -26.69 14.71 10.36
CA ARG A 188 -25.86 13.87 11.25
C ARG A 188 -25.27 12.68 10.50
N GLN A 189 -26.05 12.01 9.65
CA GLN A 189 -25.57 10.86 8.87
C GLN A 189 -24.46 11.26 7.90
N LYS A 190 -24.58 12.42 7.24
CA LYS A 190 -23.50 12.98 6.40
C LYS A 190 -22.22 13.23 7.20
N ARG A 191 -22.32 13.78 8.41
CA ARG A 191 -21.15 14.02 9.29
C ARG A 191 -20.47 12.71 9.70
N ILE A 192 -21.25 11.68 10.03
CA ILE A 192 -20.70 10.35 10.37
C ILE A 192 -19.91 9.79 9.18
N LEU A 193 -20.48 9.84 7.97
CA LEU A 193 -19.82 9.35 6.77
C LEU A 193 -18.51 10.11 6.47
N LEU A 194 -18.49 11.43 6.66
CA LEU A 194 -17.28 12.24 6.51
C LEU A 194 -16.19 11.78 7.48
N LEU A 195 -16.54 11.61 8.76
CA LEU A 195 -15.60 11.14 9.79
C LEU A 195 -15.07 9.72 9.51
N GLU A 196 -15.92 8.82 9.02
CA GLU A 196 -15.51 7.47 8.62
C GLU A 196 -14.51 7.51 7.45
N ASN A 197 -14.74 8.38 6.46
CA ASN A 197 -13.83 8.54 5.34
C ASN A 197 -12.50 9.18 5.76
N GLU A 198 -12.53 10.19 6.64
CA GLU A 198 -11.32 10.79 7.22
C GLU A 198 -10.47 9.76 7.95
N LYS A 199 -11.07 8.94 8.83
CA LYS A 199 -10.35 7.84 9.51
C LYS A 199 -9.80 6.81 8.53
N ARG A 200 -10.55 6.46 7.48
CA ARG A 200 -10.08 5.53 6.46
C ARG A 200 -8.84 6.04 5.75
N LEU A 201 -8.81 7.34 5.40
CA LEU A 201 -7.65 7.97 4.79
C LEU A 201 -6.44 7.97 5.75
N GLU A 202 -6.66 8.22 7.04
CA GLU A 202 -5.62 8.14 8.07
C GLU A 202 -5.03 6.72 8.15
N TYR A 203 -5.87 5.69 8.22
CA TYR A 203 -5.41 4.29 8.22
C TYR A 203 -4.59 3.96 6.97
N LEU A 204 -5.07 4.34 5.78
CA LEU A 204 -4.35 4.12 4.52
C LEU A 204 -2.99 4.82 4.50
N SER A 205 -2.93 6.08 4.95
CA SER A 205 -1.69 6.83 5.08
C SER A 205 -0.70 6.14 6.04
N ASN A 206 -1.18 5.69 7.20
CA ASN A 206 -0.35 4.98 8.18
C ASN A 206 0.20 3.66 7.64
N TYR A 207 -0.62 2.85 6.95
CA TYR A 207 -0.16 1.62 6.30
C TYR A 207 0.89 1.92 5.22
N PHE A 208 0.70 2.98 4.44
CA PHE A 208 1.66 3.40 3.43
C PHE A 208 3.01 3.79 4.05
N ILE A 209 3.02 4.59 5.12
CA ILE A 209 4.25 4.97 5.84
C ILE A 209 4.97 3.75 6.40
N ILE A 210 4.24 2.83 7.06
CA ILE A 210 4.82 1.59 7.60
C ILE A 210 5.44 0.75 6.48
N SER A 211 4.75 0.62 5.34
CA SER A 211 5.27 -0.13 4.20
C SER A 211 6.57 0.46 3.63
N LEU A 212 6.67 1.80 3.57
CA LEU A 212 7.89 2.49 3.15
C LEU A 212 9.04 2.28 4.13
N LEU A 213 8.76 2.31 5.44
CA LEU A 213 9.78 2.04 6.47
C LEU A 213 10.30 0.61 6.38
N VAL A 214 9.42 -0.37 6.17
CA VAL A 214 9.81 -1.78 5.97
C VAL A 214 10.65 -1.92 4.70
N LEU A 215 10.26 -1.28 3.61
CA LEU A 215 11.02 -1.30 2.36
C LEU A 215 12.42 -0.68 2.53
N ALA A 216 12.51 0.46 3.22
CA ALA A 216 13.78 1.12 3.52
C ALA A 216 14.68 0.24 4.39
N LEU A 217 14.12 -0.48 5.37
CA LEU A 217 14.85 -1.44 6.20
C LEU A 217 15.41 -2.59 5.36
N ILE A 218 14.61 -3.14 4.44
CA ILE A 218 15.04 -4.21 3.52
C ILE A 218 16.19 -3.72 2.63
N ILE A 219 16.07 -2.52 2.05
CA ILE A 219 17.11 -1.92 1.21
C ILE A 219 18.39 -1.67 2.01
N SER A 220 18.28 -1.12 3.23
CA SER A 220 19.42 -0.87 4.12
C SER A 220 20.13 -2.17 4.50
N SER A 221 19.37 -3.21 4.85
CA SER A 221 19.90 -4.55 5.15
C SER A 221 20.61 -5.16 3.94
N ALA A 222 20.00 -5.10 2.74
CA ALA A 222 20.61 -5.58 1.51
C ALA A 222 21.90 -4.81 1.18
N PHE A 223 21.92 -3.49 1.38
CA PHE A 223 23.11 -2.65 1.21
C PHE A 223 24.22 -3.04 2.19
N PHE A 224 23.90 -3.24 3.47
CA PHE A 224 24.86 -3.70 4.48
C PHE A 224 25.43 -5.08 4.16
N ILE A 225 24.58 -6.02 3.75
CA ILE A 225 24.99 -7.38 3.34
C ILE A 225 25.91 -7.29 2.13
N ARG A 226 25.53 -6.53 1.09
CA ARG A 226 26.36 -6.33 -0.11
C ARG A 226 27.72 -5.73 0.26
N ASN A 227 27.76 -4.68 1.07
CA ASN A 227 29.02 -4.07 1.49
C ASN A 227 29.88 -5.03 2.31
N ARG A 228 29.27 -5.86 3.17
CA ARG A 228 30.00 -6.88 3.93
C ARG A 228 30.61 -7.94 3.02
N ILE A 229 29.90 -8.36 1.97
CA ILE A 229 30.39 -9.30 0.96
C ILE A 229 31.55 -8.66 0.17
N LEU A 230 31.40 -7.43 -0.30
CA LEU A 230 32.44 -6.71 -1.05
C LEU A 230 33.73 -6.52 -0.23
N ARG A 231 33.62 -6.18 1.05
CA ARG A 231 34.79 -6.08 1.95
C ARG A 231 35.51 -7.41 2.10
N LYS A 232 34.76 -8.51 2.31
CA LYS A 232 35.35 -9.85 2.39
C LYS A 232 36.02 -10.28 1.10
N LEU A 233 35.45 -9.91 -0.05
CA LEU A 233 36.04 -10.19 -1.35
C LEU A 233 37.38 -9.44 -1.51
N ALA A 234 37.40 -8.14 -1.23
CA ALA A 234 38.62 -7.33 -1.30
C ALA A 234 39.71 -7.81 -0.32
N GLU A 235 39.34 -8.20 0.90
CA GLU A 235 40.29 -8.80 1.86
C GLU A 235 40.86 -10.13 1.36
N SER A 236 40.05 -10.94 0.67
CA SER A 236 40.50 -12.20 0.07
C SER A 236 41.46 -11.96 -1.09
N GLU A 237 41.15 -10.99 -1.97
CA GLU A 237 42.02 -10.60 -3.09
C GLU A 237 43.39 -10.12 -2.58
N LEU A 238 43.40 -9.19 -1.62
CA LEU A 238 44.65 -8.69 -1.01
C LEU A 238 45.44 -9.81 -0.33
N ARG A 239 44.75 -10.75 0.32
CA ARG A 239 45.42 -11.90 0.95
C ARG A 239 46.07 -12.81 -0.10
N ASN A 240 45.41 -13.04 -1.22
CA ASN A 240 45.96 -13.84 -2.32
C ASN A 240 47.19 -13.15 -2.94
N GLU A 241 47.11 -11.85 -3.22
CA GLU A 241 48.24 -11.07 -3.73
C GLU A 241 49.45 -11.09 -2.77
N ARG A 242 49.21 -10.98 -1.46
CA ARG A 242 50.27 -11.09 -0.44
C ARG A 242 50.92 -12.47 -0.44
N LEU A 243 50.12 -13.54 -0.53
CA LEU A 243 50.66 -14.90 -0.58
C LEU A 243 51.53 -15.10 -1.83
N GLU A 244 51.10 -14.59 -2.98
CA GLU A 244 51.87 -14.64 -4.23
C GLU A 244 53.18 -13.84 -4.11
N SER A 245 53.13 -12.63 -3.54
CA SER A 245 54.33 -11.81 -3.31
C SER A 245 55.30 -12.48 -2.32
N GLU A 246 54.81 -13.09 -1.24
CA GLU A 246 55.65 -13.85 -0.31
C GLU A 246 56.30 -15.06 -0.98
N GLN A 247 55.57 -15.78 -1.83
CA GLN A 247 56.13 -16.89 -2.60
C GLN A 247 57.25 -16.43 -3.53
N MET A 248 57.01 -15.37 -4.30
CA MET A 248 57.99 -14.80 -5.22
C MET A 248 59.25 -14.33 -4.48
N ARG A 249 59.08 -13.72 -3.29
CA ARG A 249 60.20 -13.31 -2.45
C ARG A 249 61.01 -14.50 -1.93
N ARG A 250 60.36 -15.57 -1.49
CA ARG A 250 61.07 -16.80 -1.06
C ARG A 250 61.85 -17.43 -2.21
N GLU A 251 61.30 -17.41 -3.43
CA GLU A 251 62.01 -17.90 -4.61
C GLU A 251 63.27 -17.06 -4.91
N LEU A 252 63.15 -15.73 -4.84
CA LEU A 252 64.29 -14.81 -4.99
C LEU A 252 65.36 -15.02 -3.93
N GLU A 253 64.97 -15.12 -2.66
CA GLU A 253 65.91 -15.39 -1.55
C GLU A 253 66.61 -16.75 -1.73
N GLY A 254 65.90 -17.78 -2.21
CA GLY A 254 66.48 -19.06 -2.59
C GLY A 254 67.55 -18.91 -3.68
N LYS A 255 67.22 -18.26 -4.80
CA LYS A 255 68.17 -18.02 -5.89
C LYS A 255 69.38 -17.21 -5.45
N GLN A 256 69.19 -16.19 -4.60
CA GLN A 256 70.29 -15.37 -4.08
C GLN A 256 71.25 -16.19 -3.21
N LYS A 257 70.73 -17.12 -2.40
CA LYS A 257 71.54 -18.02 -1.59
C LYS A 257 72.37 -18.96 -2.47
N ASP A 258 71.80 -19.51 -3.53
CA ASP A 258 72.51 -20.38 -4.47
C ASP A 258 73.67 -19.65 -5.16
N LEU A 259 73.45 -18.41 -5.61
CA LEU A 259 74.51 -17.56 -6.18
C LEU A 259 75.62 -17.25 -5.19
N THR A 260 75.27 -16.98 -3.93
CA THR A 260 76.25 -16.65 -2.89
C THR A 260 77.13 -17.85 -2.61
N ASN A 261 76.55 -19.06 -2.55
CA ASN A 261 77.30 -20.31 -2.40
C ASN A 261 78.27 -20.53 -3.56
N LEU A 262 77.81 -20.35 -4.81
CA LEU A 262 78.66 -20.47 -6.00
C LEU A 262 79.84 -19.48 -5.97
N ALA A 263 79.58 -18.21 -5.62
CA ALA A 263 80.63 -17.19 -5.51
C ALA A 263 81.68 -17.55 -4.44
N LEU A 264 81.25 -18.08 -3.29
CA LEU A 264 82.14 -18.54 -2.22
C LEU A 264 82.96 -19.77 -2.64
N GLU A 265 82.38 -20.72 -3.38
CA GLU A 265 83.09 -21.87 -3.92
C GLU A 265 84.20 -21.43 -4.90
N ILE A 266 83.89 -20.50 -5.80
CA ILE A 266 84.86 -19.93 -6.73
C ILE A 266 85.98 -19.20 -5.97
N ALA A 267 85.63 -18.36 -4.98
CA ALA A 267 86.61 -17.64 -4.18
C ALA A 267 87.57 -18.60 -3.45
N ARG A 268 87.03 -19.68 -2.86
CA ARG A 268 87.81 -20.72 -2.17
C ARG A 268 88.73 -21.47 -3.13
N LYS A 269 88.24 -21.84 -4.31
CA LYS A 269 89.02 -22.51 -5.35
C LYS A 269 90.21 -21.63 -5.79
N ASN A 270 89.97 -20.33 -6.00
CA ASN A 270 91.01 -19.37 -6.36
C ASN A 270 92.04 -19.13 -5.25
N GLU A 271 91.61 -19.14 -3.97
CA GLU A 271 92.53 -19.03 -2.85
C GLU A 271 93.48 -20.24 -2.79
N VAL A 272 92.96 -21.46 -2.96
CA VAL A 272 93.77 -22.69 -3.00
C VAL A 272 94.78 -22.64 -4.14
N PHE A 273 94.38 -22.18 -5.33
CA PHE A 273 95.32 -22.02 -6.44
C PHE A 273 96.40 -20.97 -6.16
N THR A 274 96.04 -19.87 -5.51
CA THR A 274 97.00 -18.82 -5.13
C THR A 274 98.01 -19.35 -4.12
N GLN A 275 97.56 -20.02 -3.06
CA GLN A 275 98.42 -20.63 -2.06
C GLN A 275 99.34 -21.71 -2.67
N THR A 276 98.81 -22.51 -3.60
CA THR A 276 99.59 -23.53 -4.33
C THR A 276 100.68 -22.87 -5.18
N ASN A 277 100.36 -21.78 -5.88
CA ASN A 277 101.32 -21.04 -6.68
C ASN A 277 102.39 -20.33 -5.83
N GLU A 278 102.02 -19.79 -4.66
CA GLU A 278 102.99 -19.25 -3.72
C GLU A 278 103.94 -20.32 -3.19
N ALA A 279 103.42 -21.49 -2.81
CA ALA A 279 104.23 -22.61 -2.35
C ALA A 279 105.20 -23.10 -3.44
N LEU A 280 104.73 -23.23 -4.68
CA LEU A 280 105.57 -23.55 -5.84
C LEU A 280 106.63 -22.48 -6.10
N SER A 281 106.28 -21.20 -5.94
CA SER A 281 107.22 -20.07 -6.10
C SER A 281 108.30 -20.04 -5.01
N ARG A 282 107.96 -20.43 -3.77
CA ARG A 282 108.95 -20.58 -2.68
C ARG A 282 109.93 -21.72 -2.97
N LEU A 283 109.42 -22.88 -3.43
CA LEU A 283 110.25 -24.00 -3.85
C LEU A 283 111.20 -23.59 -4.98
N GLN A 284 110.72 -22.82 -5.96
CA GLN A 284 111.53 -22.33 -7.08
C GLN A 284 112.75 -21.47 -6.66
N LYS A 285 112.63 -20.70 -5.58
CA LYS A 285 113.70 -19.82 -5.07
C LYS A 285 114.84 -20.56 -4.35
N GLY A 286 114.67 -21.84 -4.02
CA GLY A 286 115.72 -22.67 -3.42
C GLY A 286 116.81 -23.13 -4.40
N GLU A 287 117.88 -23.74 -3.88
CA GLU A 287 118.94 -24.39 -4.67
C GLU A 287 118.45 -25.74 -5.23
N LEU A 288 117.66 -25.68 -6.30
CA LEU A 288 117.18 -26.85 -7.04
C LEU A 288 117.90 -27.01 -8.38
N PRO A 289 118.12 -28.26 -8.85
CA PRO A 289 118.66 -28.55 -10.19
C PRO A 289 117.83 -27.89 -11.32
N PRO A 290 118.47 -27.48 -12.44
CA PRO A 290 117.82 -26.73 -13.52
C PRO A 290 116.61 -27.44 -14.16
N GLU A 291 116.59 -28.78 -14.22
CA GLU A 291 115.42 -29.54 -14.70
C GLU A 291 114.20 -29.41 -13.78
N LYS A 292 114.38 -29.51 -12.46
CA LYS A 292 113.28 -29.34 -11.49
C LYS A 292 112.76 -27.90 -11.47
N LYS A 293 113.63 -26.90 -11.65
CA LYS A 293 113.22 -25.49 -11.81
C LYS A 293 112.38 -25.25 -13.07
N LYS A 294 112.61 -26.00 -14.15
CA LYS A 294 111.80 -25.94 -15.37
C LYS A 294 110.43 -26.60 -15.18
N GLN A 295 110.38 -27.77 -14.54
CA GLN A 295 109.11 -28.45 -14.19
C GLN A 295 108.24 -27.62 -13.24
N ILE A 296 108.83 -26.99 -12.21
CA ILE A 296 108.11 -26.07 -11.32
C ILE A 296 107.58 -24.86 -12.10
N ARG A 297 108.34 -24.33 -13.06
CA ARG A 297 107.90 -23.21 -13.91
C ARG A 297 106.71 -23.62 -14.79
N GLN A 298 106.72 -24.84 -15.33
CA GLN A 298 105.60 -25.40 -16.09
C GLN A 298 104.37 -25.63 -15.19
N LEU A 299 104.54 -26.09 -13.95
CA LEU A 299 103.44 -26.23 -12.99
C LEU A 299 102.85 -24.89 -12.55
N ILE A 300 103.68 -23.88 -12.30
CA ILE A 300 103.23 -22.50 -12.02
C ILE A 300 102.47 -21.95 -13.23
N GLN A 301 102.98 -22.17 -14.45
CA GLN A 301 102.34 -21.70 -15.67
C GLN A 301 101.02 -22.46 -15.95
N PHE A 302 100.98 -23.77 -15.68
CA PHE A 302 99.77 -24.59 -15.78
C PHE A 302 98.72 -24.15 -14.76
N ASN A 303 99.08 -23.99 -13.49
CA ASN A 303 98.15 -23.48 -12.47
C ASN A 303 97.71 -22.03 -12.75
N ALA A 304 98.59 -21.18 -13.29
CA ALA A 304 98.21 -19.84 -13.73
C ALA A 304 97.29 -19.85 -14.97
N GLN A 305 97.39 -20.88 -15.83
CA GLN A 305 96.46 -21.12 -16.93
C GLN A 305 95.11 -21.68 -16.43
N GLN A 306 95.10 -22.54 -15.41
CA GLN A 306 93.86 -22.99 -14.75
C GLN A 306 93.12 -21.82 -14.06
N LEU A 307 93.86 -20.82 -13.57
CA LEU A 307 93.29 -19.55 -13.07
C LEU A 307 92.71 -18.65 -14.18
N ARG A 308 93.09 -18.88 -15.45
CA ARG A 308 92.63 -18.11 -16.62
C ARG A 308 91.51 -18.79 -17.40
N ILE A 309 91.33 -20.10 -17.25
CA ILE A 309 90.21 -20.85 -17.83
C ILE A 309 89.20 -21.09 -16.71
N ASN A 310 88.38 -20.09 -16.40
CA ASN A 310 87.20 -20.31 -15.56
C ASN A 310 85.97 -20.08 -16.43
N GLU A 311 85.46 -21.16 -17.04
CA GLU A 311 84.04 -21.24 -17.43
C GLU A 311 83.16 -20.89 -16.22
N ASP A 312 83.57 -21.26 -15.00
CA ASP A 312 82.94 -20.87 -13.72
C ASP A 312 82.82 -19.35 -13.51
N LEU A 313 83.72 -18.52 -14.08
CA LEU A 313 83.68 -17.05 -13.93
C LEU A 313 82.78 -16.39 -14.96
N GLU A 314 82.73 -16.93 -16.18
CA GLU A 314 81.75 -16.52 -17.19
C GLU A 314 80.34 -16.95 -16.75
N GLU A 315 80.17 -18.15 -16.21
CA GLU A 315 78.90 -18.63 -15.65
C GLU A 315 78.48 -17.81 -14.42
N LEU A 316 79.40 -17.49 -13.50
CA LEU A 316 79.13 -16.57 -12.40
C LEU A 316 78.77 -15.16 -12.91
N GLN A 317 79.43 -14.65 -13.94
CA GLN A 317 79.11 -13.34 -14.53
C GLN A 317 77.72 -13.32 -15.17
N ILE A 318 77.40 -14.33 -15.98
CA ILE A 318 76.09 -14.48 -16.62
C ILE A 318 74.99 -14.59 -15.56
N ASN A 319 75.23 -15.37 -14.50
CA ASN A 319 74.25 -15.56 -13.42
C ASN A 319 74.09 -14.32 -12.53
N ILE A 320 75.18 -13.57 -12.26
CA ILE A 320 75.11 -12.29 -11.53
C ILE A 320 74.34 -11.25 -12.36
N GLU A 321 74.58 -11.16 -13.66
CA GLU A 321 73.88 -10.23 -14.56
C GLU A 321 72.40 -10.58 -14.72
N GLN A 322 72.05 -11.86 -14.83
CA GLN A 322 70.66 -12.30 -14.92
C GLN A 322 69.87 -12.05 -13.63
N VAL A 323 70.44 -12.36 -12.44
CA VAL A 323 69.70 -12.21 -11.18
C VAL A 323 69.71 -10.77 -10.65
N ASN A 324 70.68 -9.94 -11.05
CA ASN A 324 70.75 -8.54 -10.65
C ASN A 324 70.36 -7.57 -11.77
N ALA A 325 69.62 -8.01 -12.80
CA ALA A 325 69.25 -7.17 -13.94
C ALA A 325 68.59 -5.84 -13.49
N ASP A 326 67.59 -5.90 -12.61
CA ASP A 326 66.90 -4.72 -12.06
C ASP A 326 67.84 -3.82 -11.24
N PHE A 327 68.80 -4.42 -10.53
CA PHE A 327 69.79 -3.67 -9.79
C PHE A 327 70.74 -2.92 -10.73
N PHE A 328 71.16 -3.52 -11.84
CA PHE A 328 71.98 -2.83 -12.83
C PHE A 328 71.22 -1.71 -13.53
N GLU A 329 69.93 -1.87 -13.77
CA GLU A 329 69.07 -0.82 -14.31
C GLU A 329 68.98 0.37 -13.34
N LYS A 330 68.61 0.13 -12.08
CA LYS A 330 68.55 1.17 -11.03
C LYS A 330 69.90 1.81 -10.75
N LEU A 331 70.97 1.01 -10.69
CA LEU A 331 72.33 1.51 -10.50
C LEU A 331 72.75 2.41 -11.66
N SER A 332 72.32 2.11 -12.90
CA SER A 332 72.61 2.95 -14.06
C SER A 332 71.79 4.25 -14.07
N GLN A 333 70.64 4.29 -13.43
CA GLN A 333 69.88 5.54 -13.22
C GLN A 333 70.53 6.43 -12.16
N VAL A 334 70.98 5.84 -11.05
CA VAL A 334 71.57 6.56 -9.92
C VAL A 334 73.01 6.99 -10.18
N ALA A 335 73.76 6.19 -10.94
CA ALA A 335 75.16 6.43 -11.29
C ALA A 335 75.44 6.03 -12.75
N PRO A 336 75.04 6.87 -13.73
CA PRO A 336 75.12 6.56 -15.15
C PRO A 336 76.55 6.43 -15.68
N ASP A 337 77.51 7.13 -15.05
CA ASP A 337 78.92 7.20 -15.49
C ASP A 337 79.79 6.02 -15.01
N LEU A 338 79.18 4.98 -14.42
CA LEU A 338 79.91 3.80 -13.99
C LEU A 338 80.34 2.93 -15.16
N THR A 339 81.62 2.58 -15.19
CA THR A 339 82.16 1.64 -16.17
C THR A 339 81.64 0.21 -15.91
N PRO A 340 81.64 -0.68 -16.92
CA PRO A 340 81.22 -2.07 -16.74
C PRO A 340 81.92 -2.77 -15.56
N SER A 341 83.24 -2.57 -15.40
CA SER A 341 84.02 -3.12 -14.28
C SER A 341 83.69 -2.55 -12.91
N GLU A 342 83.14 -1.33 -12.85
CA GLU A 342 82.66 -0.68 -11.63
C GLU A 342 81.26 -1.18 -11.27
N LYS A 343 80.37 -1.36 -12.27
CA LYS A 343 79.07 -2.00 -12.08
C LYS A 343 79.22 -3.43 -11.55
N GLN A 344 80.11 -4.22 -12.14
CA GLN A 344 80.42 -5.57 -11.67
C GLN A 344 80.99 -5.59 -10.24
N LEU A 345 81.83 -4.59 -9.89
CA LEU A 345 82.31 -4.46 -8.52
C LEU A 345 81.16 -4.19 -7.55
N SER A 346 80.20 -3.32 -7.90
CA SER A 346 79.00 -3.08 -7.08
C SER A 346 78.19 -4.36 -6.87
N ALA A 347 78.00 -5.18 -7.91
CA ALA A 347 77.28 -6.45 -7.76
C ALA A 347 78.00 -7.42 -6.81
N LEU A 348 79.32 -7.54 -6.90
CA LEU A 348 80.11 -8.36 -5.97
C LEU A 348 80.06 -7.84 -4.52
N ILE A 349 80.01 -6.52 -4.35
CA ILE A 349 79.80 -5.89 -3.03
C ILE A 349 78.39 -6.21 -2.52
N ARG A 350 77.37 -6.16 -3.37
CA ARG A 350 75.97 -6.47 -3.02
C ARG A 350 75.78 -7.89 -2.50
N LEU A 351 76.56 -8.83 -3.02
CA LEU A 351 76.64 -10.23 -2.56
C LEU A 351 77.36 -10.39 -1.21
N ASN A 352 77.71 -9.29 -0.53
CA ASN A 352 78.39 -9.25 0.76
C ASN A 352 79.75 -9.97 0.77
N LEU A 353 80.44 -9.99 -0.36
CA LEU A 353 81.76 -10.62 -0.49
C LEU A 353 82.83 -9.72 0.14
N SER A 354 83.76 -10.32 0.89
CA SER A 354 84.83 -9.55 1.53
C SER A 354 85.82 -9.00 0.48
N THR A 355 86.61 -7.99 0.85
CA THR A 355 87.67 -7.46 -0.01
C THR A 355 88.65 -8.55 -0.47
N LYS A 356 88.86 -9.58 0.36
CA LYS A 356 89.70 -10.73 0.01
C LYS A 356 89.01 -11.65 -1.00
N ASP A 357 87.72 -11.93 -0.82
CA ASP A 357 86.96 -12.78 -1.73
C ASP A 357 86.83 -12.14 -3.11
N ILE A 358 86.53 -10.84 -3.17
CA ILE A 358 86.48 -10.07 -4.43
C ILE A 358 87.85 -10.07 -5.13
N ALA A 359 88.94 -9.99 -4.37
CA ALA A 359 90.30 -10.01 -4.91
C ALA A 359 90.62 -11.37 -5.52
N SER A 360 90.23 -12.45 -4.84
CA SER A 360 90.33 -13.82 -5.32
C SER A 360 89.47 -14.05 -6.57
N ILE A 361 88.22 -13.58 -6.59
CA ILE A 361 87.33 -13.72 -7.75
C ILE A 361 87.86 -12.96 -8.96
N ARG A 362 88.35 -11.73 -8.76
CA ARG A 362 88.85 -10.88 -9.86
C ARG A 362 90.32 -11.15 -10.23
N ASN A 363 91.00 -12.05 -9.51
CA ASN A 363 92.42 -12.35 -9.67
C ASN A 363 93.30 -11.08 -9.67
N ILE A 364 93.06 -10.20 -8.71
CA ILE A 364 93.83 -8.97 -8.48
C ILE A 364 94.24 -8.88 -7.02
N SER A 365 95.20 -8.01 -6.69
CA SER A 365 95.60 -7.86 -5.28
C SER A 365 94.44 -7.28 -4.44
N PRO A 366 94.30 -7.66 -3.15
CA PRO A 366 93.34 -7.04 -2.24
C PRO A 366 93.45 -5.52 -2.22
N LYS A 367 94.68 -5.00 -2.37
CA LYS A 367 94.92 -3.56 -2.48
C LYS A 367 94.29 -2.93 -3.73
N SER A 368 94.27 -3.66 -4.84
CA SER A 368 93.61 -3.23 -6.07
C SER A 368 92.10 -3.19 -5.92
N VAL A 369 91.52 -4.12 -5.14
CA VAL A 369 90.08 -4.10 -4.79
C VAL A 369 89.76 -2.91 -3.90
N GLU A 370 90.54 -2.64 -2.85
CA GLU A 370 90.35 -1.45 -1.99
C GLU A 370 90.36 -0.16 -2.81
N MET A 371 91.32 -0.04 -3.73
CA MET A 371 91.42 1.12 -4.61
C MET A 371 90.25 1.20 -5.58
N ALA A 372 89.77 0.07 -6.10
CA ALA A 372 88.59 0.02 -6.95
C ALA A 372 87.31 0.39 -6.18
N ARG A 373 87.15 -0.08 -4.93
CA ARG A 373 86.06 0.31 -4.01
C ARG A 373 86.09 1.80 -3.71
N TYR A 374 87.27 2.36 -3.46
CA TYR A 374 87.45 3.79 -3.23
C TYR A 374 87.08 4.63 -4.47
N ARG A 375 87.47 4.19 -5.68
CA ARG A 375 87.08 4.86 -6.93
C ARG A 375 85.58 4.78 -7.17
N LEU A 376 85.00 3.60 -6.97
CA LEU A 376 83.57 3.37 -7.08
C LEU A 376 82.81 4.29 -6.12
N ARG A 377 83.24 4.40 -4.85
CA ARG A 377 82.65 5.31 -3.85
C ARG A 377 82.56 6.76 -4.31
N LYS A 378 83.62 7.29 -4.94
CA LYS A 378 83.63 8.68 -5.43
C LYS A 378 82.63 8.95 -6.54
N LYS A 379 82.21 7.90 -7.27
CA LYS A 379 81.25 7.99 -8.37
C LYS A 379 79.82 7.66 -7.95
N LEU A 380 79.63 7.16 -6.74
CA LEU A 380 78.31 6.92 -6.15
C LEU A 380 77.87 8.16 -5.36
N PRO A 381 76.58 8.52 -5.38
CA PRO A 381 76.05 9.65 -4.62
C PRO A 381 75.89 9.29 -3.12
N ILE A 382 77.00 9.03 -2.44
CA ILE A 382 77.06 8.63 -1.02
C ILE A 382 77.89 9.60 -0.18
N GLU A 383 77.43 9.85 1.05
CA GLU A 383 78.13 10.76 1.96
C GLU A 383 79.43 10.13 2.49
N ALA A 384 80.35 10.98 2.96
CA ALA A 384 81.72 10.56 3.32
C ALA A 384 81.78 9.55 4.50
N GLN A 385 80.68 9.33 5.22
CA GLN A 385 80.60 8.41 6.36
C GLN A 385 79.82 7.11 6.05
N ASP A 386 79.09 7.04 4.94
CA ASP A 386 78.23 5.89 4.63
C ASP A 386 78.99 4.69 4.04
N ASP A 387 78.60 3.47 4.41
CA ASP A 387 79.16 2.24 3.83
C ASP A 387 78.60 2.02 2.41
N ILE A 388 79.51 1.80 1.45
CA ILE A 388 79.20 1.44 0.07
C ILE A 388 78.31 0.19 0.03
N TYR A 389 78.53 -0.77 0.94
CA TYR A 389 77.72 -1.98 1.03
C TYR A 389 76.26 -1.68 1.37
N GLU A 390 76.01 -0.85 2.39
CA GLU A 390 74.64 -0.46 2.78
C GLU A 390 73.94 0.31 1.68
N PHE A 391 74.66 1.19 0.97
CA PHE A 391 74.09 1.91 -0.16
C PHE A 391 73.72 0.98 -1.31
N VAL A 392 74.61 0.06 -1.69
CA VAL A 392 74.39 -0.90 -2.78
C VAL A 392 73.30 -1.93 -2.44
N GLN A 393 73.09 -2.26 -1.16
CA GLN A 393 71.95 -3.07 -0.73
C GLN A 393 70.60 -2.34 -0.82
N LYS A 394 70.59 -1.01 -0.71
CA LYS A 394 69.37 -0.18 -0.77
C LYS A 394 68.87 0.06 -2.20
N ILE A 395 69.71 -0.21 -3.22
CA ILE A 395 69.36 -0.22 -4.64
C ILE A 395 68.73 -1.57 -5.00
#